data_AF-A0A0C4WKM5-F1
#
_entry.id   AF-A0A0C4WKM5-F1
#
_cell.length_a   1.000
_cell.length_b   1.000
_cell.length_c   1.000
_cell.angle_alpha   90.00
_cell.angle_beta   90.00
_cell.angle_gamma   90.00
#
_symmetry.space_group_name_H-M   'P 1'
#
loop_
_entity.id
_entity.type
_entity.pdbx_description
1 polymer ?
#
loop_
_entity_poly.entity_id
_entity_poly.type
_entity_poly.pdbx_seq_one_letter_code
_entity_poly.pdbx_strand_id
1 'polypeptide(L)'
;MPGRHSLFWRLAALLVTFCLLVISLSGSWGSWIDLQTSYLSGEARRVLQGYADEAGRIAWEGPEAVDAFRDDLKQREPGALDLLDAHLQSLGSRPSIEPSRLTRMRRLEWPMSRRSQTLPLISIPLVEGRGYLAIQLPERYRPWRYRALLQAVALYLIPAGLTLLFCIGLYRVLIAPLARLRELANALHADNLGARVDPRVARRSDELGELGRAFDHMAERLDESLGLQRQLLRDLSHELRTPLSRLQVASEAGLSGAELEERVRREVDVMRTLVDSTLELAWMDTERPQPVLEPVEVGALWEILCEDACFESGWSPQRLPCRLPAAGGLPGPGQSERAGAGAGEHPAQRHPSFAGRRLRLPGRSSRRRLLAAVGRGSGARGGGERAAAHLPALHPAQRRPSRW
;
A
#
# COMPACT_ATOMS: atom_id res chain seq x y z
N MET A 1 -8.30 11.58 11.79
CA MET A 1 -9.32 10.52 11.62
C MET A 1 -8.92 9.66 10.44
N PRO A 2 -9.01 8.32 10.53
CA PRO A 2 -8.67 7.45 9.40
C PRO A 2 -9.54 7.82 8.18
N GLY A 3 -8.90 8.04 7.03
CA GLY A 3 -9.56 8.48 5.80
C GLY A 3 -10.48 7.42 5.19
N ARG A 4 -11.30 7.82 4.20
CA ARG A 4 -12.26 6.94 3.50
C ARG A 4 -11.65 5.69 2.84
N HIS A 5 -10.34 5.66 2.62
CA HIS A 5 -9.60 4.53 2.03
C HIS A 5 -8.64 3.85 3.01
N SER A 6 -8.87 4.02 4.32
CA SER A 6 -7.97 3.49 5.33
C SER A 6 -7.87 1.97 5.29
N LEU A 7 -6.65 1.47 5.21
CA LEU A 7 -6.27 0.07 5.32
C LEU A 7 -6.77 -0.52 6.64
N PHE A 8 -6.84 0.28 7.71
CA PHE A 8 -7.43 -0.13 8.98
C PHE A 8 -8.87 -0.62 8.82
N TRP A 9 -9.75 0.16 8.17
CA TRP A 9 -11.14 -0.23 7.98
C TRP A 9 -11.30 -1.43 7.06
N ARG A 10 -10.46 -1.54 6.02
CA ARG A 10 -10.43 -2.73 5.17
C ARG A 10 -10.02 -3.98 5.95
N LEU A 11 -8.99 -3.89 6.78
CA LEU A 11 -8.54 -5.00 7.62
C LEU A 11 -9.56 -5.35 8.71
N ALA A 12 -10.17 -4.36 9.35
CA ALA A 12 -11.20 -4.56 10.36
C ALA A 12 -12.43 -5.25 9.74
N ALA A 13 -12.88 -4.79 8.57
CA ALA A 13 -13.96 -5.45 7.83
C ALA A 13 -13.59 -6.88 7.43
N LEU A 14 -12.36 -7.11 6.96
CA LEU A 14 -11.87 -8.44 6.60
C LEU A 14 -11.81 -9.37 7.82
N LEU A 15 -11.33 -8.87 8.97
CA LEU A 15 -11.29 -9.60 10.23
C LEU A 15 -12.68 -9.93 10.75
N VAL A 16 -13.61 -8.97 10.76
CA VAL A 16 -14.99 -9.19 11.19
C VAL A 16 -15.68 -10.20 10.28
N THR A 17 -15.53 -10.05 8.96
CA THR A 17 -16.08 -11.00 7.98
C THR A 17 -15.49 -12.39 8.17
N PHE A 18 -14.18 -12.48 8.42
CA PHE A 18 -13.50 -13.74 8.71
C PHE A 18 -14.03 -14.39 10.01
N CYS A 19 -14.14 -13.63 11.10
CA CYS A 19 -14.68 -14.12 12.37
C CYS A 19 -16.13 -14.61 12.21
N LEU A 20 -16.98 -13.83 11.52
CA LEU A 20 -18.36 -14.22 11.23
C LEU A 20 -18.42 -15.48 10.37
N LEU A 21 -17.54 -15.60 9.38
CA LEU A 21 -17.46 -16.79 8.53
C LEU A 21 -17.03 -18.01 9.35
N VAL A 22 -16.00 -17.91 10.20
CA VAL A 22 -15.56 -19.02 11.06
C VAL A 22 -16.66 -19.45 12.03
N ILE A 23 -17.34 -18.50 12.67
CA ILE A 23 -18.45 -18.78 13.60
C ILE A 23 -19.62 -19.44 12.85
N SER A 24 -20.00 -18.88 11.70
CA SER A 24 -21.09 -19.39 10.86
C SER A 24 -20.79 -20.80 10.35
N LEU A 25 -19.58 -21.03 9.83
CA LEU A 25 -19.14 -22.32 9.30
C LEU A 25 -19.08 -23.35 10.42
N SER A 26 -18.50 -23.03 11.57
CA SER A 26 -18.43 -23.92 12.73
C SER A 26 -19.81 -24.36 13.22
N GLY A 27 -20.75 -23.40 13.36
CA GLY A 27 -22.12 -23.70 13.77
C GLY A 27 -22.89 -24.50 12.72
N SER A 28 -22.83 -24.08 11.46
CA SER A 28 -23.51 -24.74 10.34
C SER A 28 -23.05 -26.19 10.18
N TRP A 29 -21.74 -26.42 10.29
CA TRP A 29 -21.17 -27.74 10.09
C TRP A 29 -21.45 -28.69 11.26
N GLY A 30 -21.46 -28.18 12.50
CA GLY A 30 -21.92 -28.93 13.66
C GLY A 30 -23.37 -29.42 13.50
N SER A 31 -24.27 -28.55 13.06
CA SER A 31 -25.67 -28.90 12.79
C SER A 31 -25.83 -29.83 11.59
N TRP A 32 -25.03 -29.65 10.54
CA TRP A 32 -25.08 -30.50 9.36
C TRP A 32 -24.61 -31.93 9.65
N ILE A 33 -23.49 -32.08 10.39
CA ILE A 33 -23.03 -33.38 10.87
C ILE A 33 -24.10 -34.00 11.76
N ASP A 34 -24.76 -33.23 12.64
CA ASP A 34 -25.84 -33.75 13.49
C ASP A 34 -26.98 -34.36 12.67
N LEU A 35 -27.48 -33.63 11.68
CA LEU A 35 -28.56 -34.09 10.81
C LEU A 35 -28.16 -35.34 10.03
N GLN A 36 -27.03 -35.31 9.33
CA GLN A 36 -26.56 -36.41 8.48
C GLN A 36 -26.34 -37.69 9.27
N THR A 37 -25.79 -37.53 10.46
CA THR A 37 -25.42 -38.68 11.25
C THR A 37 -26.61 -39.16 12.09
N SER A 38 -27.58 -38.34 12.48
CA SER A 38 -28.72 -38.76 13.33
C SER A 38 -29.54 -39.97 12.84
N TYR A 39 -29.44 -40.37 11.58
CA TYR A 39 -30.10 -41.54 11.01
C TYR A 39 -29.31 -42.84 11.18
N LEU A 40 -30.02 -43.98 11.20
CA LEU A 40 -29.37 -45.30 11.09
C LEU A 40 -28.72 -45.45 9.71
N SER A 41 -27.60 -46.18 9.64
CA SER A 41 -26.99 -46.55 8.36
C SER A 41 -27.93 -47.45 7.54
N GLY A 42 -27.83 -47.39 6.21
CA GLY A 42 -28.64 -48.24 5.33
C GLY A 42 -28.40 -49.75 5.52
N GLU A 43 -27.22 -50.13 6.02
CA GLU A 43 -26.93 -51.51 6.42
C GLU A 43 -27.69 -51.91 7.69
N ALA A 44 -27.65 -51.08 8.74
CA ALA A 44 -28.39 -51.32 9.97
C ALA A 44 -29.91 -51.40 9.70
N ARG A 45 -30.42 -50.53 8.83
CA ARG A 45 -31.82 -50.54 8.41
C ARG A 45 -32.22 -51.87 7.75
N ARG A 46 -31.39 -52.38 6.83
CA ARG A 46 -31.63 -53.66 6.13
C ARG A 46 -31.61 -54.85 7.08
N VAL A 47 -30.64 -54.91 8.00
CA VAL A 47 -30.54 -56.01 8.98
C VAL A 47 -31.75 -56.02 9.91
N LEU A 48 -32.12 -54.85 10.44
CA LEU A 48 -33.28 -54.72 11.33
C LEU A 48 -34.60 -55.04 10.62
N GLN A 49 -34.75 -54.66 9.34
CA GLN A 49 -35.88 -55.08 8.51
C GLN A 49 -35.91 -56.58 8.29
N GLY A 50 -34.76 -57.22 8.03
CA GLY A 50 -34.67 -58.68 7.88
C GLY A 50 -35.16 -59.43 9.13
N TYR A 51 -34.86 -58.93 10.34
CA TYR A 51 -35.42 -59.50 11.57
C TYR A 51 -36.94 -59.34 11.68
N ALA A 52 -37.49 -58.22 11.22
CA ALA A 52 -38.95 -58.01 11.21
C ALA A 52 -39.65 -58.90 10.17
N ASP A 53 -39.00 -59.18 9.03
CA ASP A 53 -39.50 -60.10 8.02
C ASP A 53 -39.50 -61.55 8.54
N GLU A 54 -38.45 -61.94 9.28
CA GLU A 54 -38.38 -63.24 9.95
C GLU A 54 -39.45 -63.37 11.04
N ALA A 55 -39.59 -62.34 11.88
CA ALA A 55 -40.63 -62.25 12.89
C ALA A 55 -42.03 -62.34 12.28
N GLY A 56 -42.27 -61.73 11.11
CA GLY A 56 -43.57 -61.71 10.43
C GLY A 56 -44.11 -63.09 10.09
N ARG A 57 -43.21 -64.02 9.75
CA ARG A 57 -43.58 -65.40 9.43
C ARG A 57 -44.02 -66.20 10.65
N ILE A 58 -43.39 -65.94 11.79
CA ILE A 58 -43.56 -66.73 13.03
C ILE A 58 -44.63 -66.11 13.96
N ALA A 59 -44.90 -64.80 13.82
CA ALA A 59 -45.76 -64.03 14.73
C ALA A 59 -47.16 -64.62 14.98
N TRP A 60 -47.70 -65.38 14.03
CA TRP A 60 -49.05 -65.94 14.08
C TRP A 60 -49.10 -67.47 14.20
N GLU A 61 -47.95 -68.13 14.37
CA GLU A 61 -47.86 -69.59 14.56
C GLU A 61 -48.19 -70.02 16.00
N GLY A 62 -48.21 -69.06 16.95
CA GLY A 62 -48.57 -69.25 18.34
C GLY A 62 -47.57 -68.64 19.33
N PRO A 63 -47.95 -68.50 20.62
CA PRO A 63 -47.11 -67.81 21.61
C PRO A 63 -45.80 -68.53 21.93
N GLU A 64 -45.77 -69.87 21.82
CA GLU A 64 -44.55 -70.67 22.00
C GLU A 64 -43.54 -70.46 20.87
N ALA A 65 -44.01 -70.32 19.63
CA ALA A 65 -43.16 -70.04 18.46
C ALA A 65 -42.55 -68.63 18.54
N VAL A 66 -43.34 -67.66 19.00
CA VAL A 66 -42.87 -66.29 19.28
C VAL A 66 -41.82 -66.27 20.40
N ASP A 67 -42.02 -67.06 21.46
CA ASP A 67 -41.04 -67.16 22.55
C ASP A 67 -39.73 -67.80 22.07
N ALA A 68 -39.79 -68.86 21.27
CA ALA A 68 -38.60 -69.51 20.69
C ALA A 68 -37.82 -68.58 19.74
N PHE A 69 -38.51 -67.84 18.87
CA PHE A 69 -37.88 -66.83 18.01
C PHE A 69 -37.22 -65.72 18.83
N ARG A 70 -37.89 -65.25 19.90
CA ARG A 70 -37.34 -64.23 20.79
C ARG A 70 -36.04 -64.72 21.43
N ASP A 71 -36.00 -65.96 21.88
CA ASP A 71 -34.81 -66.54 22.51
C ASP A 71 -33.65 -66.72 21.51
N ASP A 72 -33.91 -67.16 20.27
CA ASP A 72 -32.89 -67.22 19.19
C ASP A 72 -32.36 -65.83 18.84
N LEU A 73 -33.24 -64.84 18.63
CA LEU A 73 -32.82 -63.49 18.27
C LEU A 73 -32.10 -62.79 19.43
N LYS A 74 -32.43 -63.09 20.69
CA LYS A 74 -31.72 -62.58 21.87
C LYS A 74 -30.29 -63.14 22.01
N GLN A 75 -30.02 -64.34 21.49
CA GLN A 75 -28.65 -64.86 21.40
C GLN A 75 -27.80 -64.11 20.37
N ARG A 76 -28.42 -63.66 19.27
CA ARG A 76 -27.75 -62.87 18.21
C ARG A 76 -27.60 -61.40 18.60
N GLU A 77 -28.66 -60.83 19.18
CA GLU A 77 -28.78 -59.42 19.59
C GLU A 77 -29.12 -59.30 21.08
N PRO A 78 -28.13 -59.15 21.97
CA PRO A 78 -28.40 -58.95 23.39
C PRO A 78 -29.09 -57.60 23.61
N GLY A 79 -30.38 -57.62 23.95
CA GLY A 79 -31.18 -56.42 24.19
C GLY A 79 -32.63 -56.74 24.54
N ALA A 80 -33.41 -55.70 24.86
CA ALA A 80 -34.85 -55.84 25.05
C ALA A 80 -35.54 -56.04 23.68
N LEU A 81 -36.33 -57.10 23.55
CA LEU A 81 -36.97 -57.52 22.31
C LEU A 81 -38.38 -58.03 22.60
N ASP A 82 -39.38 -57.59 21.85
CA ASP A 82 -40.74 -58.12 21.93
C ASP A 82 -41.46 -58.06 20.57
N LEU A 83 -42.37 -59.01 20.34
CA LEU A 83 -43.25 -59.01 19.18
C LEU A 83 -44.62 -58.55 19.65
N LEU A 84 -45.15 -57.52 19.00
CA LEU A 84 -46.37 -56.85 19.42
C LEU A 84 -47.44 -56.92 18.35
N ASP A 85 -48.69 -56.99 18.78
CA ASP A 85 -49.85 -56.83 17.90
C ASP A 85 -50.11 -55.35 17.55
N ALA A 86 -51.22 -55.09 16.85
CA ALA A 86 -51.65 -53.73 16.51
C ALA A 86 -52.01 -52.86 17.73
N HIS A 87 -52.28 -53.46 18.89
CA HIS A 87 -52.63 -52.81 20.15
C HIS A 87 -51.44 -52.68 21.12
N LEU A 88 -50.21 -52.97 20.66
CA LEU A 88 -48.98 -52.97 21.45
C LEU A 88 -48.98 -53.99 22.60
N GLN A 89 -49.73 -55.09 22.46
CA GLN A 89 -49.71 -56.23 23.37
C GLN A 89 -48.70 -57.26 22.89
N SER A 90 -47.98 -57.92 23.81
CA SER A 90 -47.03 -58.98 23.45
C SER A 90 -47.77 -60.19 22.88
N LEU A 91 -47.29 -60.68 21.74
CA LEU A 91 -47.78 -61.89 21.06
C LEU A 91 -47.24 -63.18 21.69
N GLY A 92 -46.20 -63.08 22.53
CA GLY A 92 -45.63 -64.23 23.23
C GLY A 92 -46.18 -64.39 24.65
N SER A 93 -45.87 -65.52 25.27
CA SER A 93 -46.38 -65.86 26.61
C SER A 93 -45.75 -65.01 27.72
N ARG A 94 -44.61 -64.36 27.44
CA ARG A 94 -43.80 -63.61 28.41
C ARG A 94 -43.48 -62.21 27.86
N PRO A 95 -44.16 -61.14 28.34
CA PRO A 95 -43.82 -59.79 27.91
C PRO A 95 -42.41 -59.43 28.38
N SER A 96 -41.57 -58.97 27.45
CA SER A 96 -40.16 -58.67 27.74
C SER A 96 -39.89 -57.18 27.92
N ILE A 97 -40.85 -56.31 27.54
CA ILE A 97 -40.68 -54.86 27.55
C ILE A 97 -41.79 -54.20 28.37
N GLU A 98 -41.39 -53.33 29.30
CA GLU A 98 -42.31 -52.54 30.12
C GLU A 98 -43.23 -51.65 29.26
N PRO A 99 -44.55 -51.59 29.53
CA PRO A 99 -45.50 -50.76 28.76
C PRO A 99 -45.09 -49.29 28.61
N SER A 100 -44.46 -48.70 29.63
CA SER A 100 -43.95 -47.32 29.63
C SER A 100 -42.79 -47.07 28.64
N ARG A 101 -42.13 -48.13 28.15
CA ARG A 101 -41.12 -48.06 27.09
C ARG A 101 -41.74 -48.24 25.71
N LEU A 102 -42.88 -48.92 25.62
CA LEU A 102 -43.62 -49.13 24.36
C LEU A 102 -44.14 -47.80 23.79
N THR A 103 -44.60 -46.90 24.64
CA THR A 103 -45.07 -45.55 24.24
C THR A 103 -43.95 -44.65 23.70
N ARG A 104 -42.68 -44.97 24.01
CA ARG A 104 -41.49 -44.24 23.57
C ARG A 104 -40.75 -44.93 22.42
N MET A 105 -41.39 -45.89 21.76
CA MET A 105 -40.84 -46.50 20.57
C MET A 105 -40.61 -45.48 19.48
N ARG A 106 -39.53 -45.68 18.74
CA ARG A 106 -39.14 -44.83 17.64
C ARG A 106 -39.20 -45.64 16.35
N ARG A 107 -39.81 -45.08 15.31
CA ARG A 107 -39.78 -45.72 13.99
C ARG A 107 -38.36 -45.71 13.44
N LEU A 108 -38.05 -46.71 12.62
CA LEU A 108 -36.75 -46.90 11.98
C LEU A 108 -36.27 -45.70 11.15
N GLU A 109 -37.19 -44.87 10.66
CA GLU A 109 -36.90 -43.69 9.81
C GLU A 109 -36.61 -42.41 10.59
N TRP A 110 -36.86 -42.39 11.89
CA TRP A 110 -36.76 -41.16 12.69
C TRP A 110 -35.32 -40.94 13.17
N PRO A 111 -34.88 -39.68 13.29
CA PRO A 111 -33.53 -39.36 13.76
C PRO A 111 -33.36 -39.81 15.22
N MET A 112 -32.29 -40.54 15.53
CA MET A 112 -31.97 -41.00 16.89
C MET A 112 -31.64 -39.80 17.80
N SER A 113 -32.56 -39.46 18.70
CA SER A 113 -32.38 -38.35 19.66
C SER A 113 -31.22 -38.58 20.60
N ARG A 114 -30.39 -37.55 20.78
CA ARG A 114 -29.24 -37.52 21.69
C ARG A 114 -29.61 -37.36 23.17
N ARG A 115 -30.85 -36.98 23.49
CA ARG A 115 -31.24 -36.62 24.88
C ARG A 115 -31.61 -37.82 25.76
N SER A 116 -31.73 -39.02 25.19
CA SER A 116 -32.07 -40.22 25.95
C SER A 116 -30.81 -40.89 26.51
N GLN A 117 -30.76 -41.07 27.83
CA GLN A 117 -29.67 -41.81 28.51
C GLN A 117 -29.74 -43.33 28.23
N THR A 118 -30.90 -43.84 27.78
CA THR A 118 -31.11 -45.24 27.44
C THR A 118 -31.17 -45.45 25.93
N LEU A 119 -30.71 -46.62 25.46
CA LEU A 119 -30.82 -46.98 24.04
C LEU A 119 -32.30 -46.96 23.61
N PRO A 120 -32.62 -46.28 22.50
CA PRO A 120 -33.99 -46.16 22.03
C PRO A 120 -34.53 -47.53 21.63
N LEU A 121 -35.82 -47.74 21.93
CA LEU A 121 -36.57 -48.88 21.45
C LEU A 121 -37.08 -48.56 20.05
N ILE A 122 -36.82 -49.43 19.08
CA ILE A 122 -37.20 -49.23 17.69
C ILE A 122 -38.43 -50.07 17.41
N SER A 123 -39.47 -49.45 16.84
CA SER A 123 -40.60 -50.18 16.26
C SER A 123 -40.38 -50.37 14.76
N ILE A 124 -40.51 -51.62 14.32
CA ILE A 124 -40.40 -52.02 12.92
C ILE A 124 -41.70 -52.75 12.59
N PRO A 125 -42.49 -52.28 11.60
CA PRO A 125 -43.73 -52.96 11.24
C PRO A 125 -43.42 -54.34 10.65
N LEU A 126 -44.20 -55.36 11.03
CA LEU A 126 -44.10 -56.69 10.41
C LEU A 126 -44.72 -56.65 9.01
N VAL A 127 -44.30 -57.60 8.16
CA VAL A 127 -44.93 -57.86 6.86
C VAL A 127 -46.44 -58.09 7.09
N GLU A 128 -47.29 -57.50 6.25
CA GLU A 128 -48.76 -57.45 6.36
C GLU A 128 -49.36 -56.45 7.37
N GLY A 129 -48.54 -55.71 8.14
CA GLY A 129 -49.01 -54.59 8.96
C GLY A 129 -49.86 -54.97 10.19
N ARG A 130 -49.88 -56.25 10.57
CA ARG A 130 -50.68 -56.76 11.70
C ARG A 130 -49.97 -56.66 13.07
N GLY A 131 -48.80 -56.04 13.14
CA GLY A 131 -48.05 -55.89 14.39
C GLY A 131 -46.73 -55.12 14.24
N TYR A 132 -45.97 -55.04 15.33
CA TYR A 132 -44.66 -54.38 15.40
C TYR A 132 -43.60 -55.27 16.08
N LEU A 133 -42.41 -55.35 15.48
CA LEU A 133 -41.22 -55.85 16.16
C LEU A 133 -40.60 -54.69 16.95
N ALA A 134 -40.53 -54.87 18.25
CA ALA A 134 -39.93 -53.91 19.17
C ALA A 134 -38.54 -54.40 19.57
N ILE A 135 -37.49 -53.73 19.09
CA ILE A 135 -36.10 -54.11 19.36
C ILE A 135 -35.30 -52.93 19.90
N GLN A 136 -34.55 -53.16 20.98
CA GLN A 136 -33.61 -52.17 21.50
C GLN A 136 -32.43 -52.04 20.54
N LEU A 137 -32.10 -50.82 20.13
CA LEU A 137 -31.03 -50.59 19.15
C LEU A 137 -29.71 -51.25 19.60
N PRO A 138 -29.10 -52.17 18.83
CA PRO A 138 -27.82 -52.78 19.20
C PRO A 138 -26.67 -51.76 19.26
N GLU A 139 -25.73 -51.94 20.19
CA GLU A 139 -24.64 -50.98 20.42
C GLU A 139 -23.73 -50.77 19.20
N ARG A 140 -23.55 -51.81 18.37
CA ARG A 140 -22.75 -51.76 17.14
C ARG A 140 -23.31 -50.79 16.09
N TYR A 141 -24.62 -50.56 16.09
CA TYR A 141 -25.28 -49.63 15.19
C TYR A 141 -25.42 -48.23 15.81
N ARG A 142 -24.77 -47.96 16.94
CA ARG A 142 -24.73 -46.61 17.51
C ARG A 142 -24.04 -45.69 16.53
N PRO A 143 -24.78 -44.77 15.92
CA PRO A 143 -24.22 -44.06 14.81
C PRO A 143 -23.27 -42.94 15.34
N TRP A 144 -23.26 -42.68 16.67
CA TRP A 144 -22.44 -41.69 17.40
C TRP A 144 -20.98 -42.07 17.66
N ARG A 145 -20.52 -43.31 17.39
CA ARG A 145 -19.20 -43.79 17.86
C ARG A 145 -17.99 -42.96 17.41
N TYR A 146 -17.94 -42.56 16.13
CA TYR A 146 -16.84 -41.75 15.58
C TYR A 146 -17.15 -40.25 15.50
N ARG A 147 -18.34 -39.83 15.95
CA ARG A 147 -18.80 -38.44 15.77
C ARG A 147 -18.15 -37.46 16.70
N ALA A 148 -17.85 -37.84 17.94
CA ALA A 148 -17.14 -36.94 18.85
C ALA A 148 -15.77 -36.55 18.26
N LEU A 149 -15.09 -37.52 17.65
CA LEU A 149 -13.83 -37.29 16.94
C LEU A 149 -14.03 -36.44 15.69
N LEU A 150 -14.99 -36.78 14.81
CA LEU A 150 -15.27 -35.99 13.60
C LEU A 150 -15.72 -34.56 13.92
N GLN A 151 -16.52 -34.36 14.97
CA GLN A 151 -16.94 -33.04 15.45
C GLN A 151 -15.76 -32.26 16.04
N ALA A 152 -14.90 -32.90 16.83
CA ALA A 152 -13.69 -32.25 17.34
C ALA A 152 -12.77 -31.84 16.18
N VAL A 153 -12.49 -32.74 15.24
CA VAL A 153 -11.69 -32.42 14.05
C VAL A 153 -12.32 -31.28 13.26
N ALA A 154 -13.62 -31.33 12.99
CA ALA A 154 -14.32 -30.26 12.29
C ALA A 154 -14.28 -28.91 13.02
N LEU A 155 -14.45 -28.93 14.35
CA LEU A 155 -14.48 -27.75 15.20
C LEU A 155 -13.10 -27.11 15.39
N TYR A 156 -12.02 -27.89 15.37
CA TYR A 156 -10.68 -27.39 15.62
C TYR A 156 -9.85 -27.23 14.34
N LEU A 157 -9.86 -28.23 13.44
CA LEU A 157 -8.98 -28.26 12.28
C LEU A 157 -9.37 -27.22 11.21
N ILE A 158 -10.67 -27.06 10.94
CA ILE A 158 -11.12 -26.09 9.94
C ILE A 158 -10.88 -24.65 10.40
N PRO A 159 -11.28 -24.23 11.62
CA PRO A 159 -10.95 -22.90 12.10
C PRO A 159 -9.45 -22.65 12.18
N ALA A 160 -8.64 -23.65 12.57
CA ALA A 160 -7.19 -23.53 12.57
C ALA A 160 -6.64 -23.29 11.15
N GLY A 161 -7.10 -24.05 10.16
CA GLY A 161 -6.68 -23.88 8.76
C GLY A 161 -7.10 -22.53 8.18
N LEU A 162 -8.34 -22.10 8.45
CA LEU A 162 -8.85 -20.78 8.06
C LEU A 162 -8.04 -19.65 8.70
N THR A 163 -7.71 -19.77 9.99
CA THR A 163 -6.91 -18.77 10.71
C THR A 163 -5.50 -18.69 10.14
N LEU A 164 -4.88 -19.83 9.83
CA LEU A 164 -3.59 -19.87 9.17
C LEU A 164 -3.63 -19.16 7.80
N LEU A 165 -4.65 -19.43 6.99
CA LEU A 165 -4.83 -18.78 5.69
C LEU A 165 -5.02 -17.26 5.83
N PHE A 166 -5.82 -16.83 6.80
CA PHE A 166 -6.02 -15.41 7.12
C PHE A 166 -4.70 -14.74 7.53
N CYS A 167 -3.92 -15.36 8.42
CA CYS A 167 -2.61 -14.86 8.83
C CYS A 167 -1.62 -14.75 7.66
N ILE A 168 -1.59 -15.74 6.76
CA ILE A 168 -0.76 -15.70 5.55
C ILE A 168 -1.19 -14.54 4.63
N GLY A 169 -2.50 -14.35 4.44
CA GLY A 169 -3.05 -13.23 3.69
C GLY A 169 -2.65 -11.88 4.30
N LEU A 170 -2.78 -11.74 5.62
CA LEU A 170 -2.41 -10.52 6.34
C LEU A 170 -0.91 -10.23 6.22
N TYR A 171 -0.06 -11.25 6.36
CA TYR A 171 1.38 -11.14 6.17
C TYR A 171 1.73 -10.64 4.77
N ARG A 172 1.09 -11.19 3.72
CA ARG A 172 1.29 -10.76 2.32
C ARG A 172 0.86 -9.32 2.08
N VAL A 173 -0.21 -8.87 2.73
CA VAL A 173 -0.77 -7.52 2.51
C VAL A 173 -0.01 -6.43 3.28
N LEU A 174 0.47 -6.73 4.49
CA LEU A 174 1.11 -5.75 5.39
C LEU A 174 2.63 -5.91 5.46
N ILE A 175 3.10 -7.12 5.78
CA ILE A 175 4.50 -7.34 6.14
C ILE A 175 5.38 -7.38 4.89
N ALA A 176 4.93 -8.00 3.80
CA ALA A 176 5.72 -8.07 2.57
C ALA A 176 6.04 -6.69 1.94
N PRO A 177 5.09 -5.73 1.82
CA PRO A 177 5.40 -4.38 1.37
C PRO A 177 6.33 -3.61 2.31
N LEU A 178 6.16 -3.76 3.63
CA LEU A 178 7.02 -3.13 4.62
C LEU A 178 8.45 -3.68 4.57
N ALA A 179 8.61 -5.00 4.39
CA ALA A 179 9.92 -5.62 4.24
C ALA A 179 10.65 -5.10 3.00
N ARG A 180 9.93 -4.91 1.88
CA ARG A 180 10.49 -4.30 0.66
C ARG A 180 10.89 -2.84 0.86
N LEU A 181 10.06 -2.04 1.53
CA LEU A 181 10.41 -0.65 1.85
C LEU A 181 11.65 -0.59 2.76
N ARG A 182 11.77 -1.51 3.72
CA ARG A 182 12.96 -1.63 4.57
C ARG A 182 14.21 -1.99 3.77
N GLU A 183 14.11 -2.93 2.82
CA GLU A 183 15.21 -3.29 1.93
C GLU A 183 15.64 -2.10 1.06
N LEU A 184 14.68 -1.34 0.51
CA LEU A 184 14.96 -0.12 -0.24
C LEU A 184 15.62 0.96 0.62
N ALA A 185 15.16 1.15 1.85
CA ALA A 185 15.78 2.08 2.81
C ALA A 185 17.23 1.69 3.12
N ASN A 186 17.51 0.39 3.29
CA ASN A 186 18.87 -0.10 3.47
C ASN A 186 19.72 0.07 2.20
N ALA A 187 19.13 -0.09 1.01
CA ALA A 187 19.82 0.11 -0.27
C ALA A 187 20.18 1.58 -0.53
N LEU A 188 19.34 2.54 -0.11
CA LEU A 188 19.65 3.97 -0.14
C LEU A 188 20.90 4.30 0.68
N HIS A 189 21.15 3.56 1.77
CA HIS A 189 22.35 3.74 2.60
C HIS A 189 23.63 3.26 1.90
N ALA A 190 23.52 2.39 0.89
CA ALA A 190 24.64 1.76 0.19
C ALA A 190 25.02 2.46 -1.13
N ASP A 191 24.81 3.78 -1.24
CA ASP A 191 25.13 4.62 -2.42
C ASP A 191 24.27 4.32 -3.67
N ASN A 192 23.18 3.55 -3.54
CA ASN A 192 22.22 3.29 -4.62
C ASN A 192 20.97 4.18 -4.50
N LEU A 193 21.15 5.48 -4.79
CA LEU A 193 20.10 6.50 -4.75
C LEU A 193 19.04 6.34 -5.86
N GLY A 194 19.29 5.49 -6.84
CA GLY A 194 18.35 5.16 -7.92
C GLY A 194 17.29 4.13 -7.55
N ALA A 195 17.37 3.52 -6.36
CA ALA A 195 16.37 2.56 -5.91
C ALA A 195 15.03 3.28 -5.67
N ARG A 196 14.00 2.88 -6.42
CA ARG A 196 12.63 3.43 -6.33
C ARG A 196 11.66 2.38 -5.81
N VAL A 197 10.59 2.83 -5.18
CA VAL A 197 9.53 1.95 -4.69
C VAL A 197 8.84 1.26 -5.86
N ASP A 198 8.49 -0.02 -5.66
CA ASP A 198 7.76 -0.82 -6.65
C ASP A 198 6.46 -0.09 -7.05
N PRO A 199 6.19 0.13 -8.36
CA PRO A 199 4.99 0.81 -8.84
C PRO A 199 3.69 0.22 -8.31
N ARG A 200 3.68 -1.08 -7.95
CA ARG A 200 2.53 -1.74 -7.35
C ARG A 200 2.19 -1.21 -5.96
N VAL A 201 3.20 -0.79 -5.18
CA VAL A 201 3.01 -0.16 -3.87
C VAL A 201 2.60 1.30 -4.07
N ALA A 202 3.27 2.03 -4.97
CA ALA A 202 2.97 3.44 -5.23
C ALA A 202 1.54 3.68 -5.78
N ARG A 203 0.96 2.72 -6.51
CA ARG A 203 -0.43 2.77 -7.00
C ARG A 203 -1.49 2.47 -5.93
N ARG A 204 -1.11 1.99 -4.75
CA ARG A 204 -2.09 1.74 -3.68
C ARG A 204 -2.65 3.08 -3.19
N SER A 205 -3.97 3.12 -3.03
CA SER A 205 -4.70 4.27 -2.49
C SER A 205 -4.86 4.18 -0.96
N ASP A 206 -3.96 3.46 -0.30
CA ASP A 206 -3.96 3.23 1.15
C ASP A 206 -2.71 3.83 1.79
N GLU A 207 -2.62 3.76 3.11
CA GLU A 207 -1.54 4.35 3.92
C GLU A 207 -0.17 3.77 3.56
N LEU A 208 -0.11 2.51 3.12
CA LEU A 208 1.14 1.91 2.64
C LEU A 208 1.57 2.51 1.30
N GLY A 209 0.63 2.80 0.41
CA GLY A 209 0.90 3.54 -0.82
C GLY A 209 1.30 4.99 -0.59
N GLU A 210 0.67 5.67 0.38
CA GLU A 210 1.09 7.01 0.82
C GLU A 210 2.52 7.00 1.37
N LEU A 211 2.85 6.03 2.23
CA LEU A 211 4.20 5.85 2.76
C LEU A 211 5.22 5.59 1.63
N GLY A 212 4.88 4.73 0.67
CA GLY A 212 5.74 4.46 -0.49
C GLY A 212 6.03 5.72 -1.32
N ARG A 213 4.99 6.52 -1.62
CA ARG A 213 5.15 7.79 -2.34
C ARG A 213 5.96 8.83 -1.55
N ALA A 214 5.74 8.92 -0.24
CA ALA A 214 6.52 9.81 0.63
C ALA A 214 8.00 9.40 0.67
N PHE A 215 8.29 8.11 0.70
CA PHE A 215 9.65 7.58 0.62
C PHE A 215 10.31 7.89 -0.72
N ASP A 216 9.63 7.66 -1.85
CA ASP A 216 10.15 8.03 -3.17
C ASP A 216 10.48 9.53 -3.25
N HIS A 217 9.60 10.38 -2.74
CA HIS A 217 9.85 11.83 -2.73
C HIS A 217 11.07 12.20 -1.88
N MET A 218 11.26 11.54 -0.74
CA MET A 218 12.45 11.72 0.10
C MET A 218 13.72 11.29 -0.63
N ALA A 219 13.70 10.13 -1.31
CA ALA A 219 14.82 9.62 -2.07
C ALA A 219 15.20 10.56 -3.23
N GLU A 220 14.21 11.09 -3.95
CA GLU A 220 14.40 12.06 -5.03
C GLU A 220 15.06 13.36 -4.51
N ARG A 221 14.55 13.91 -3.40
CA ARG A 221 15.14 15.11 -2.77
C ARG A 221 16.58 14.89 -2.30
N LEU A 222 16.87 13.71 -1.78
CA LEU A 222 18.22 13.35 -1.36
C LEU A 222 19.17 13.25 -2.56
N ASP A 223 18.73 12.61 -3.64
CA ASP A 223 19.50 12.45 -4.88
C ASP A 223 19.79 13.82 -5.55
N GLU A 224 18.79 14.71 -5.61
CA GLU A 224 18.96 16.09 -6.08
C GLU A 224 20.01 16.85 -5.24
N SER A 225 19.91 16.79 -3.92
CA SER A 225 20.82 17.49 -3.01
C SER A 225 22.27 16.98 -3.12
N LEU A 226 22.46 15.67 -3.16
CA LEU A 226 23.78 15.05 -3.34
C LEU A 226 24.35 15.34 -4.74
N GLY A 227 23.49 15.38 -5.76
CA GLY A 227 23.87 15.78 -7.12
C GLY A 227 24.42 17.20 -7.17
N LEU A 228 23.73 18.15 -6.53
CA LEU A 228 24.16 19.55 -6.43
C LEU A 228 25.48 19.70 -5.67
N GLN A 229 25.63 19.03 -4.53
CA GLN A 229 26.90 19.04 -3.78
C GLN A 229 28.07 18.49 -4.61
N ARG A 230 27.88 17.35 -5.29
CA ARG A 230 28.91 16.74 -6.16
C ARG A 230 29.28 17.66 -7.31
N GLN A 231 28.32 18.35 -7.91
CA GLN A 231 28.56 19.30 -8.98
C GLN A 231 29.32 20.53 -8.47
N LEU A 232 28.89 21.12 -7.35
CA LEU A 232 29.58 22.24 -6.72
C LEU A 232 31.04 21.90 -6.41
N LEU A 233 31.32 20.76 -5.78
CA LEU A 233 32.68 20.32 -5.47
C LEU A 233 33.53 20.12 -6.73
N ARG A 234 32.94 19.61 -7.81
CA ARG A 234 33.63 19.43 -9.10
C ARG A 234 34.00 20.79 -9.70
N ASP A 235 33.05 21.71 -9.73
CA ASP A 235 33.22 23.04 -10.31
C ASP A 235 34.25 23.84 -9.49
N LEU A 236 34.17 23.80 -8.16
CA LEU A 236 35.16 24.41 -7.24
C LEU A 236 36.56 23.85 -7.49
N SER A 237 36.68 22.53 -7.66
CA SER A 237 37.98 21.88 -7.94
C SER A 237 38.57 22.30 -9.28
N HIS A 238 37.73 22.47 -10.32
CA HIS A 238 38.19 22.95 -11.63
C HIS A 238 38.63 24.41 -11.58
N GLU A 239 37.82 25.27 -10.95
CA GLU A 239 38.11 26.70 -10.86
C GLU A 239 39.31 27.02 -9.97
N LEU A 240 39.60 26.19 -8.94
CA LEU A 240 40.82 26.32 -8.11
C LEU A 240 42.08 25.78 -8.80
N ARG A 241 41.96 24.88 -9.78
CA ARG A 241 43.13 24.33 -10.47
C ARG A 241 43.82 25.38 -11.35
N THR A 242 43.03 26.24 -11.99
CA THR A 242 43.53 27.36 -12.83
C THR A 242 44.46 28.31 -12.06
N PRO A 243 44.08 28.86 -10.88
CA PRO A 243 44.95 29.69 -10.08
C PRO A 243 46.19 28.96 -9.57
N LEU A 244 46.04 27.69 -9.15
CA LEU A 244 47.20 26.87 -8.74
C LEU A 244 48.23 26.71 -9.86
N SER A 245 47.79 26.42 -11.09
CA SER A 245 48.69 26.31 -12.24
C SER A 245 49.37 27.65 -12.57
N ARG A 246 48.66 28.78 -12.41
CA ARG A 246 49.26 30.11 -12.62
C ARG A 246 50.31 30.45 -11.58
N LEU A 247 50.09 30.06 -10.32
CA LEU A 247 51.08 30.21 -9.25
C LEU A 247 52.33 29.35 -9.50
N GLN A 248 52.15 28.11 -9.95
CA GLN A 248 53.28 27.24 -10.33
C GLN A 248 54.12 27.87 -11.44
N VAL A 249 53.49 28.32 -12.52
CA VAL A 249 54.19 28.99 -13.64
C VAL A 249 54.88 30.26 -13.17
N ALA A 250 54.25 31.06 -12.31
CA ALA A 250 54.85 32.29 -11.78
C ALA A 250 56.10 31.99 -10.92
N SER A 251 56.09 30.90 -10.15
CA SER A 251 57.24 30.46 -9.36
C SER A 251 58.41 30.00 -10.23
N GLU A 252 58.14 29.42 -11.40
CA GLU A 252 59.16 28.92 -12.33
C GLU A 252 59.70 30.01 -13.28
N ALA A 253 58.97 31.11 -13.44
CA ALA A 253 59.27 32.17 -14.43
C ALA A 253 60.43 33.11 -14.05
N GLY A 254 61.07 32.93 -12.88
CA GLY A 254 62.20 33.76 -12.47
C GLY A 254 61.87 35.24 -12.25
N LEU A 255 60.64 35.53 -11.81
CA LEU A 255 60.16 36.89 -11.52
C LEU A 255 60.96 37.55 -10.39
N SER A 256 61.02 38.89 -10.39
CA SER A 256 61.58 39.63 -9.25
C SER A 256 60.72 39.43 -8.00
N GLY A 257 61.32 39.55 -6.80
CA GLY A 257 60.61 39.28 -5.53
C GLY A 257 59.30 40.07 -5.38
N ALA A 258 59.30 41.34 -5.79
CA ALA A 258 58.11 42.20 -5.74
C ALA A 258 57.02 41.80 -6.76
N GLU A 259 57.41 41.37 -7.97
CA GLU A 259 56.48 40.91 -8.99
C GLU A 259 55.85 39.56 -8.62
N LEU A 260 56.64 38.66 -8.03
CA LEU A 260 56.15 37.37 -7.53
C LEU A 260 55.15 37.57 -6.38
N GLU A 261 55.46 38.45 -5.43
CA GLU A 261 54.58 38.75 -4.29
C GLU A 261 53.22 39.30 -4.74
N GLU A 262 53.21 40.27 -5.66
CA GLU A 262 51.97 40.83 -6.22
C GLU A 262 51.18 39.79 -7.03
N ARG A 263 51.86 38.90 -7.75
CA ARG A 263 51.22 37.79 -8.49
C ARG A 263 50.59 36.78 -7.54
N VAL A 264 51.30 36.40 -6.47
CA VAL A 264 50.81 35.50 -5.43
C VAL A 264 49.59 36.09 -4.74
N ARG A 265 49.68 37.37 -4.32
CA ARG A 265 48.58 38.06 -3.65
C ARG A 265 47.32 38.08 -4.50
N ARG A 266 47.45 38.41 -5.78
CA ARG A 266 46.32 38.45 -6.72
C ARG A 266 45.66 37.08 -6.87
N GLU A 267 46.44 36.02 -7.04
CA GLU A 267 45.86 34.69 -7.26
C GLU A 267 45.21 34.13 -5.97
N VAL A 268 45.78 34.44 -4.80
CA VAL A 268 45.15 34.15 -3.50
C VAL A 268 43.83 34.89 -3.32
N ASP A 269 43.75 36.17 -3.72
CA ASP A 269 42.50 36.95 -3.69
C ASP A 269 41.43 36.37 -4.63
N VAL A 270 41.84 35.88 -5.80
CA VAL A 270 40.94 35.18 -6.73
C VAL A 270 40.40 33.89 -6.10
N MET A 271 41.27 33.06 -5.52
CA MET A 271 40.86 31.83 -4.84
C MET A 271 39.92 32.11 -3.68
N ARG A 272 40.21 33.14 -2.87
CA ARG A 272 39.35 33.56 -1.76
C ARG A 272 37.96 33.97 -2.24
N THR A 273 37.90 34.77 -3.29
CA THR A 273 36.63 35.21 -3.90
C THR A 273 35.82 34.02 -4.44
N LEU A 274 36.49 33.03 -5.05
CA LEU A 274 35.84 31.80 -5.53
C LEU A 274 35.27 30.96 -4.39
N VAL A 275 36.02 30.79 -3.30
CA VAL A 275 35.55 30.07 -2.10
C VAL A 275 34.35 30.78 -1.47
N ASP A 276 34.45 32.11 -1.27
CA ASP A 276 33.37 32.91 -0.69
C ASP A 276 32.10 32.83 -1.54
N SER A 277 32.22 32.96 -2.88
CA SER A 277 31.09 32.89 -3.81
C SER A 277 30.45 31.50 -3.84
N THR A 278 31.26 30.43 -3.72
CA THR A 278 30.74 29.05 -3.73
C THR A 278 30.06 28.70 -2.42
N LEU A 279 30.58 29.18 -1.28
CA LEU A 279 29.92 29.05 0.02
C LEU A 279 28.60 29.81 0.04
N GLU A 280 28.55 31.02 -0.51
CA GLU A 280 27.33 31.82 -0.64
C GLU A 280 26.27 31.07 -1.47
N LEU A 281 26.68 30.46 -2.58
CA LEU A 281 25.81 29.63 -3.42
C LEU A 281 25.29 28.39 -2.68
N ALA A 282 26.15 27.66 -1.97
CA ALA A 282 25.78 26.48 -1.20
C ALA A 282 24.79 26.81 -0.06
N TRP A 283 24.96 27.97 0.59
CA TRP A 283 24.03 28.47 1.60
C TRP A 283 22.66 28.79 1.01
N MET A 284 22.61 29.47 -0.14
CA MET A 284 21.36 29.80 -0.84
C MET A 284 20.55 28.55 -1.23
N ASP A 285 21.22 27.47 -1.62
CA ASP A 285 20.56 26.22 -2.00
C ASP A 285 20.09 25.39 -0.80
N THR A 286 20.87 25.38 0.30
CA THR A 286 20.56 24.58 1.50
C THR A 286 19.44 25.19 2.33
N GLU A 287 19.49 26.51 2.59
CA GLU A 287 18.52 27.16 3.48
C GLU A 287 17.24 27.59 2.78
N ARG A 288 17.19 27.60 1.43
CA ARG A 288 16.09 28.15 0.61
C ARG A 288 15.34 29.27 1.35
N PRO A 289 16.05 30.35 1.77
CA PRO A 289 15.46 31.34 2.66
C PRO A 289 14.21 31.87 1.98
N GLN A 290 13.03 31.65 2.57
CA GLN A 290 11.79 32.24 2.08
C GLN A 290 11.93 33.74 2.26
N PRO A 291 12.23 34.49 1.20
CA PRO A 291 12.57 35.87 1.39
C PRO A 291 11.28 36.61 1.70
N VAL A 292 11.32 37.48 2.72
CA VAL A 292 10.19 38.33 3.03
C VAL A 292 9.96 39.23 1.82
N LEU A 293 8.85 39.02 1.12
CA LEU A 293 8.54 39.76 -0.09
C LEU A 293 8.06 41.16 0.28
N GLU A 294 8.85 42.17 -0.05
CA GLU A 294 8.49 43.57 0.16
C GLU A 294 8.03 44.22 -1.15
N PRO A 295 7.00 45.07 -1.12
CA PRO A 295 6.55 45.80 -2.29
C PRO A 295 7.53 46.93 -2.65
N VAL A 296 8.37 46.70 -3.66
CA VAL A 296 9.37 47.65 -4.15
C VAL A 296 8.87 48.35 -5.42
N GLU A 297 9.11 49.67 -5.51
CA GLU A 297 8.83 50.45 -6.72
C GLU A 297 9.91 50.19 -7.77
N VAL A 298 9.49 49.69 -8.94
CA VAL A 298 10.41 49.23 -9.99
C VAL A 298 11.23 50.37 -10.59
N GLY A 299 10.65 51.58 -10.66
CA GLY A 299 11.35 52.78 -11.12
C GLY A 299 12.52 53.13 -10.20
N ALA A 300 12.26 53.26 -8.90
CA ALA A 300 13.27 53.53 -7.89
C ALA A 300 14.36 52.46 -7.84
N LEU A 301 14.00 51.17 -7.93
CA LEU A 301 14.98 50.09 -7.97
C LEU A 301 15.88 50.18 -9.21
N TRP A 302 15.30 50.47 -10.37
CA TRP A 302 16.06 50.61 -11.62
C TRP A 302 17.07 51.76 -11.56
N GLU A 303 16.70 52.89 -10.96
CA GLU A 303 17.59 54.02 -10.77
C GLU A 303 18.79 53.65 -9.90
N ILE A 304 18.55 53.00 -8.76
CA ILE A 304 19.61 52.52 -7.85
C ILE A 304 20.57 51.57 -8.59
N LEU A 305 20.03 50.60 -9.34
CA LEU A 305 20.85 49.65 -10.08
C LEU A 305 21.64 50.29 -11.22
N CYS A 306 21.07 51.30 -11.88
CA CYS A 306 21.80 52.05 -12.91
C CYS A 306 22.92 52.88 -12.32
N GLU A 307 22.70 53.50 -11.16
CA GLU A 307 23.71 54.28 -10.47
C GLU A 307 24.90 53.39 -10.05
N ASP A 308 24.62 52.24 -9.42
CA ASP A 308 25.63 51.26 -9.02
C ASP A 308 26.38 50.72 -10.26
N ALA A 309 25.66 50.33 -11.31
CA ALA A 309 26.27 49.81 -12.54
C ALA A 309 27.14 50.85 -13.25
N CYS A 310 26.70 52.12 -13.31
CA CYS A 310 27.50 53.20 -13.91
C CYS A 310 28.74 53.50 -13.07
N PHE A 311 28.65 53.43 -11.74
CA PHE A 311 29.77 53.63 -10.83
C PHE A 311 30.84 52.53 -10.98
N GLU A 312 30.45 51.26 -11.03
CA GLU A 312 31.40 50.15 -11.15
C GLU A 312 32.00 49.98 -12.55
N SER A 313 31.20 50.19 -13.61
CA SER A 313 31.64 49.96 -14.99
C SER A 313 32.20 51.20 -15.70
N GLY A 314 31.96 52.40 -15.15
CA GLY A 314 32.26 53.68 -15.80
C GLY A 314 31.40 53.97 -17.03
N TRP A 315 30.31 53.22 -17.26
CA TRP A 315 29.44 53.43 -18.41
C TRP A 315 28.55 54.66 -18.26
N SER A 316 28.27 55.34 -19.38
CA SER A 316 27.29 56.43 -19.38
C SER A 316 25.86 55.88 -19.16
N PRO A 317 24.99 56.56 -18.40
CA PRO A 317 23.61 56.13 -18.13
C PRO A 317 22.76 55.89 -19.39
N GLN A 318 23.13 56.55 -20.49
CA GLN A 318 22.49 56.43 -21.80
C GLN A 318 22.58 55.01 -22.40
N ARG A 319 23.50 54.18 -21.91
CA ARG A 319 23.65 52.77 -22.34
C ARG A 319 22.71 51.81 -21.61
N LEU A 320 22.01 52.27 -20.58
CA LEU A 320 21.08 51.48 -19.76
C LEU A 320 19.64 52.03 -19.86
N PRO A 321 18.98 51.99 -21.05
CA PRO A 321 17.65 52.53 -21.19
C PRO A 321 16.59 51.67 -20.47
N CYS A 322 15.86 52.27 -19.52
CA CYS A 322 14.66 51.66 -18.95
C CYS A 322 13.49 51.78 -19.94
N ARG A 323 12.98 50.66 -20.45
CA ARG A 323 11.72 50.64 -21.21
C ARG A 323 10.69 49.81 -20.45
N LEU A 324 10.04 50.43 -19.47
CA LEU A 324 8.86 49.87 -18.81
C LEU A 324 7.60 50.46 -19.45
N PRO A 325 6.67 49.65 -19.99
CA PRO A 325 5.43 50.16 -20.56
C PRO A 325 4.55 50.80 -19.47
N ALA A 326 4.01 51.98 -19.77
CA ALA A 326 3.08 52.68 -18.89
C ALA A 326 1.78 51.86 -18.72
N ALA A 327 1.40 51.62 -17.46
CA ALA A 327 0.07 51.20 -17.03
C ALA A 327 -0.70 50.20 -17.94
N GLY A 328 -0.18 49.00 -18.14
CA GLY A 328 -0.94 47.88 -18.72
C GLY A 328 -0.55 46.57 -18.04
N GLY A 329 -1.41 46.06 -17.16
CA GLY A 329 -1.17 44.90 -16.29
C GLY A 329 -0.48 43.73 -17.00
N LEU A 330 0.46 43.08 -16.32
CA LEU A 330 1.02 41.81 -16.80
C LEU A 330 -0.12 40.81 -17.02
N PRO A 331 -0.34 40.31 -18.25
CA PRO A 331 -1.27 39.21 -18.44
C PRO A 331 -0.70 37.98 -17.72
N GLY A 332 -1.52 37.36 -16.88
CA GLY A 332 -1.22 36.05 -16.31
C GLY A 332 -0.97 35.01 -17.41
N PRO A 333 -0.31 33.89 -17.10
CA PRO A 333 0.01 32.88 -18.09
C PRO A 333 -1.30 32.26 -18.62
N GLY A 334 -1.73 32.66 -19.81
CA GLY A 334 -2.93 32.07 -20.44
C GLY A 334 -3.61 32.84 -21.57
N GLN A 335 -3.26 34.09 -21.89
CA GLN A 335 -3.94 34.82 -22.97
C GLN A 335 -2.96 35.53 -23.91
N SER A 336 -2.49 34.77 -24.89
CA SER A 336 -1.84 35.25 -26.10
C SER A 336 -2.76 34.88 -27.25
N GLU A 337 -3.57 35.82 -27.73
CA GLU A 337 -3.91 35.98 -29.15
C GLU A 337 -4.84 37.17 -29.35
N ARG A 338 -4.53 37.98 -30.35
CA ARG A 338 -5.28 39.13 -30.90
C ARG A 338 -5.15 40.46 -30.14
N ALA A 339 -4.25 41.31 -30.63
CA ALA A 339 -4.60 42.65 -31.11
C ALA A 339 -3.41 43.21 -31.90
N GLY A 340 -3.60 43.37 -33.20
CA GLY A 340 -2.67 44.07 -34.08
C GLY A 340 -3.04 45.54 -34.26
N ALA A 341 -2.09 46.24 -34.88
CA ALA A 341 -2.22 47.50 -35.60
C ALA A 341 -2.46 48.79 -34.78
N GLY A 342 -1.52 49.74 -34.94
CA GLY A 342 -1.63 51.12 -34.46
C GLY A 342 -0.27 51.81 -34.43
N ALA A 343 0.26 52.15 -35.60
CA ALA A 343 1.39 53.07 -35.74
C ALA A 343 0.92 54.52 -35.57
N GLY A 344 1.73 55.34 -34.91
CA GLY A 344 1.53 56.79 -34.80
C GLY A 344 2.67 57.44 -34.04
N GLU A 345 3.44 58.27 -34.74
CA GLU A 345 4.62 59.00 -34.29
C GLU A 345 4.26 60.12 -33.29
N HIS A 346 5.13 60.41 -32.31
CA HIS A 346 5.56 61.77 -31.94
C HIS A 346 6.69 61.74 -30.89
N PRO A 347 7.73 62.60 -31.02
CA PRO A 347 8.80 62.73 -30.05
C PRO A 347 8.46 63.81 -29.03
N ALA A 348 8.44 63.46 -27.75
CA ALA A 348 8.41 64.46 -26.68
C ALA A 348 9.15 63.92 -25.46
N GLN A 349 10.27 64.58 -25.15
CA GLN A 349 10.94 64.54 -23.85
C GLN A 349 9.91 64.78 -22.75
N ARG A 350 9.58 63.75 -21.97
CA ARG A 350 9.01 63.90 -20.64
C ARG A 350 9.52 62.77 -19.77
N HIS A 351 10.17 63.12 -18.66
CA HIS A 351 10.34 62.21 -17.53
C HIS A 351 8.93 61.73 -17.12
N PRO A 352 8.61 60.43 -17.24
CA PRO A 352 7.34 59.96 -16.71
C PRO A 352 7.48 59.83 -15.19
N SER A 353 6.60 60.47 -14.43
CA SER A 353 6.48 60.23 -12.99
C SER A 353 6.10 58.76 -12.76
N PHE A 354 6.94 58.02 -12.04
CA PHE A 354 6.91 56.56 -11.87
C PHE A 354 5.86 56.04 -10.87
N ALA A 355 4.69 56.69 -10.78
CA ALA A 355 3.67 56.27 -9.83
C ALA A 355 3.03 54.92 -10.21
N GLY A 356 3.34 53.85 -9.46
CA GLY A 356 2.31 52.86 -9.11
C GLY A 356 2.56 51.37 -9.39
N ARG A 357 3.74 50.91 -9.82
CA ARG A 357 4.03 49.45 -9.89
C ARG A 357 4.88 48.99 -8.72
N ARG A 358 4.25 48.21 -7.83
CA ARG A 358 4.91 47.46 -6.76
C ARG A 358 5.09 46.02 -7.22
N LEU A 359 6.34 45.63 -7.50
CA LEU A 359 6.70 44.21 -7.63
C LEU A 359 7.07 43.70 -6.25
N ARG A 360 6.60 42.49 -5.92
CA ARG A 360 7.04 41.80 -4.72
C ARG A 360 8.42 41.22 -5.00
N LEU A 361 9.44 41.80 -4.38
CA LEU A 361 10.82 41.34 -4.49
C LEU A 361 11.31 40.82 -3.13
N PRO A 362 12.25 39.86 -3.12
CA PRO A 362 12.87 39.41 -1.89
C PRO A 362 13.55 40.57 -1.17
N GLY A 363 13.10 40.92 0.03
CA GLY A 363 13.64 42.01 0.82
C GLY A 363 14.76 41.52 1.74
N ARG A 364 15.98 42.05 1.56
CA ARG A 364 16.89 42.28 2.70
C ARG A 364 17.89 43.41 2.45
N SER A 365 17.98 44.26 3.49
CA SER A 365 18.94 45.33 3.75
C SER A 365 20.41 44.85 3.75
N SER A 366 21.02 44.70 2.58
CA SER A 366 22.47 44.68 2.43
C SER A 366 22.82 45.24 1.06
N ARG A 367 23.48 46.41 1.06
CA ARG A 367 23.80 47.29 -0.07
C ARG A 367 24.74 46.70 -1.14
N ARG A 368 24.84 45.38 -1.27
CA ARG A 368 25.75 44.73 -2.22
C ARG A 368 25.07 43.52 -2.84
N ARG A 369 25.09 43.49 -4.18
CA ARG A 369 24.77 42.36 -5.08
C ARG A 369 23.31 42.22 -5.50
N LEU A 370 22.89 43.16 -6.35
CA LEU A 370 21.90 42.94 -7.41
C LEU A 370 22.57 43.20 -8.78
N LEU A 371 23.74 42.59 -9.01
CA LEU A 371 24.45 42.66 -10.29
C LEU A 371 24.56 41.26 -10.87
N ALA A 372 23.45 40.78 -11.44
CA ALA A 372 23.48 39.66 -12.37
C ALA A 372 22.33 39.78 -13.37
N ALA A 373 22.71 39.74 -14.66
CA ALA A 373 21.87 39.55 -15.85
C ALA A 373 21.20 40.79 -16.49
N VAL A 374 21.99 41.60 -17.21
CA VAL A 374 21.54 42.16 -18.50
C VAL A 374 22.69 42.10 -19.52
N GLY A 375 22.82 40.96 -20.19
CA GLY A 375 23.59 40.82 -21.43
C GLY A 375 22.64 40.36 -22.54
N ARG A 376 22.46 41.18 -23.58
CA ARG A 376 21.52 40.92 -24.70
C ARG A 376 22.31 40.62 -25.97
N GLY A 377 21.93 39.57 -26.70
CA GLY A 377 22.43 39.33 -28.05
C GLY A 377 21.76 38.17 -28.79
N SER A 378 20.91 38.54 -29.76
CA SER A 378 20.45 37.77 -30.93
C SER A 378 19.39 36.68 -30.76
N GLY A 379 18.33 36.78 -31.57
CA GLY A 379 17.14 35.95 -31.53
C GLY A 379 17.20 34.66 -32.35
N ALA A 380 16.21 33.80 -32.12
CA ALA A 380 15.81 32.73 -33.01
C ALA A 380 14.30 32.54 -32.94
N ARG A 381 13.65 32.55 -34.11
CA ARG A 381 12.24 32.29 -34.34
C ARG A 381 11.89 30.83 -34.05
N GLY A 382 10.69 30.64 -33.48
CA GLY A 382 9.69 29.62 -33.85
C GLY A 382 10.12 28.16 -34.01
N GLY A 383 9.56 27.30 -33.16
CA GLY A 383 9.51 25.85 -33.37
C GLY A 383 9.21 25.14 -32.06
N GLY A 384 7.98 24.65 -31.90
CA GLY A 384 7.58 23.91 -30.71
C GLY A 384 8.19 22.52 -30.71
N GLU A 385 8.80 22.12 -29.59
CA GLU A 385 8.91 20.73 -29.15
C GLU A 385 9.40 20.72 -27.70
N ARG A 386 8.71 19.94 -26.85
CA ARG A 386 9.13 19.63 -25.50
C ARG A 386 10.30 18.64 -25.59
N ALA A 387 11.52 19.07 -25.32
CA ALA A 387 12.65 18.16 -25.08
C ALA A 387 13.74 18.86 -24.26
N ALA A 388 14.33 18.09 -23.35
CA ALA A 388 15.41 18.46 -22.45
C ALA A 388 16.62 19.06 -23.20
N ALA A 389 17.14 20.19 -22.72
CA ALA A 389 18.38 20.78 -23.22
C ALA A 389 19.49 20.64 -22.17
N HIS A 390 20.33 19.64 -22.38
CA HIS A 390 21.70 19.57 -21.86
C HIS A 390 22.47 20.85 -22.23
N LEU A 391 23.19 21.43 -21.26
CA LEU A 391 24.19 22.47 -21.50
C LEU A 391 25.48 21.84 -22.08
N PRO A 392 25.99 22.28 -23.24
CA PRO A 392 27.30 21.85 -23.72
C PRO A 392 28.42 22.68 -23.08
N ALA A 393 29.49 22.00 -22.70
CA ALA A 393 30.73 22.57 -22.22
C ALA A 393 31.41 23.44 -23.30
N LEU A 394 31.94 24.60 -22.91
CA LEU A 394 32.77 25.45 -23.78
C LEU A 394 34.24 25.37 -23.35
N HIS A 395 35.01 24.62 -24.14
CA HIS A 395 36.47 24.66 -24.21
C HIS A 395 36.90 25.87 -25.06
N PRO A 396 37.97 26.62 -24.72
CA PRO A 396 38.46 27.70 -25.58
C PRO A 396 39.42 27.14 -26.64
N ALA A 397 39.07 27.29 -27.91
CA ALA A 397 39.96 27.01 -29.04
C ALA A 397 40.44 28.31 -29.69
N GLN A 398 41.77 28.38 -29.79
CA GLN A 398 42.56 29.38 -30.53
C GLN A 398 42.11 29.53 -31.99
N ARG A 399 42.24 30.74 -32.54
CA ARG A 399 42.79 30.96 -33.89
C ARG A 399 43.35 32.38 -34.03
N ARG A 400 44.65 32.43 -34.34
CA ARG A 400 45.42 33.61 -34.80
C ARG A 400 44.88 34.14 -36.15
N PRO A 401 45.31 35.35 -36.55
CA PRO A 401 46.27 35.37 -37.66
C PRO A 401 47.48 36.32 -37.45
N SER A 402 48.66 35.75 -37.69
CA SER A 402 49.85 36.25 -38.42
C SER A 402 50.29 37.72 -38.41
N ARG A 403 51.65 37.86 -38.30
CA ARG A 403 52.55 38.95 -38.76
C ARG A 403 52.51 40.23 -37.91
N TRP A 404 53.60 40.78 -37.39
CA TRP A 404 55.05 40.67 -37.60
C TRP A 404 55.78 40.64 -36.25
#